data_AF-A0A947VVT7-F1
#
_entry.id   AF-A0A947VVT7-F1
#
_cell.length_a   1.000
_cell.length_b   1.000
_cell.length_c   1.000
_cell.angle_alpha   90.00
_cell.angle_beta   90.00
_cell.angle_gamma   90.00
#
_symmetry.space_group_name_H-M   'P 1'
#
loop_
_entity.id
_entity.type
_entity.pdbx_description
1 polymer ?
#
loop_
_entity_poly.entity_id
_entity_poly.type
_entity_poly.pdbx_seq_one_letter_code
_entity_poly.pdbx_strand_id
1 'polypeptide(L)'
;MKTLTIKTPKHELLIDYYYGIVEKSEVAVDKVLFIQMCKDGCSNYGNKYSCPPYSPHFEDYLKNYSRLFIVAFTLELSQFNQTNYKEYLKIRIANSILKSRIEKLMRILEQNFDTKYLGTGACKLCRSCQLKIEKPCKYPSKRRYSLESLGVDCDDLMKQVFQKKLKWYRDEKAPEYTSVICALPIKNNQHQDTLESSFIAAIRKIF
;
A
#
# COMPACT_ATOMS: atom_id res chain seq x y z
N MET A 1 0.03 2.08 17.67
CA MET A 1 -1.06 2.78 16.97
C MET A 1 -1.04 4.24 17.37
N LYS A 2 -1.18 5.15 16.41
CA LYS A 2 -1.38 6.58 16.64
C LYS A 2 -2.45 7.08 15.66
N THR A 3 -3.15 8.15 16.01
CA THR A 3 -4.26 8.69 15.21
C THR A 3 -3.91 10.07 14.66
N LEU A 4 -4.33 10.35 13.44
CA LEU A 4 -4.12 11.61 12.73
C LEU A 4 -5.45 12.15 12.23
N THR A 5 -5.63 13.46 12.29
CA THR A 5 -6.79 14.13 11.68
C THR A 5 -6.46 14.49 10.24
N ILE A 6 -7.40 14.23 9.33
CA ILE A 6 -7.32 14.65 7.94
C ILE A 6 -8.51 15.52 7.58
N LYS A 7 -8.21 16.69 7.01
CA LYS A 7 -9.22 17.56 6.43
C LYS A 7 -9.24 17.38 4.91
N THR A 8 -10.42 17.09 4.40
CA THR A 8 -10.75 17.14 2.97
C THR A 8 -11.82 18.23 2.79
N PRO A 9 -12.09 18.70 1.55
CA PRO A 9 -13.14 19.70 1.34
C PRO A 9 -14.53 19.31 1.86
N LYS A 10 -14.79 18.01 2.09
CA LYS A 10 -16.10 17.50 2.49
C LYS A 10 -16.14 16.84 3.87
N HIS A 11 -14.99 16.49 4.44
CA HIS A 11 -14.90 15.64 5.63
C HIS A 11 -13.70 16.02 6.48
N GLU A 12 -13.88 15.96 7.80
CA GLU A 12 -12.82 15.88 8.78
C GLU A 12 -12.85 14.45 9.34
N LEU A 13 -11.80 13.66 9.05
CA LEU A 13 -11.76 12.23 9.38
C LEU A 13 -10.55 11.94 10.25
N LEU A 14 -10.62 10.86 11.00
CA LEU A 14 -9.53 10.26 11.76
C LEU A 14 -8.97 9.07 10.97
N ILE A 15 -7.64 9.02 10.89
CA ILE A 15 -6.88 7.92 10.31
C ILE A 15 -5.96 7.39 11.40
N ASP A 16 -6.07 6.09 11.70
CA ASP A 16 -5.07 5.41 12.51
C ASP A 16 -3.93 4.94 11.64
N TYR A 17 -2.71 5.06 12.16
CA TYR A 17 -1.53 4.51 11.52
C TYR A 17 -0.74 3.58 12.43
N TYR A 18 -0.07 2.66 11.75
CA TYR A 18 0.75 1.60 12.31
C TYR A 18 2.04 1.56 11.50
N TYR A 19 3.14 1.29 12.18
CA TYR A 19 4.41 1.03 11.54
C TYR A 19 5.21 0.03 12.36
N GLY A 20 6.06 -0.74 11.69
CA GLY A 20 6.85 -1.79 12.29
C GLY A 20 7.88 -2.34 11.31
N ILE A 21 8.81 -3.15 11.82
CA ILE A 21 9.84 -3.79 11.01
C ILE A 21 9.59 -5.30 11.02
N VAL A 22 9.82 -5.95 9.88
CA VAL A 22 9.81 -7.40 9.74
C VAL A 22 11.03 -7.85 8.96
N GLU A 23 11.60 -9.00 9.30
CA GLU A 23 12.67 -9.61 8.52
C GLU A 23 12.10 -10.10 7.19
N LYS A 24 12.84 -9.90 6.08
CA LYS A 24 12.39 -10.32 4.75
C LYS A 24 12.06 -11.81 4.71
N SER A 25 12.83 -12.62 5.42
CA SER A 25 12.65 -14.08 5.50
C SER A 25 11.37 -14.51 6.23
N GLU A 26 10.74 -13.62 6.98
CA GLU A 26 9.49 -13.92 7.72
C GLU A 26 8.24 -13.49 6.95
N VAL A 27 8.39 -12.83 5.80
CA VAL A 27 7.26 -12.36 5.00
C VAL A 27 6.67 -13.53 4.23
N ALA A 28 5.39 -13.84 4.45
CA ALA A 28 4.67 -14.83 3.66
C ALA A 28 4.52 -14.38 2.20
N VAL A 29 4.99 -15.22 1.27
CA VAL A 29 4.97 -14.94 -0.17
C VAL A 29 4.45 -16.14 -0.95
N ASP A 30 3.40 -15.94 -1.73
CA ASP A 30 2.90 -16.90 -2.71
C ASP A 30 2.57 -16.19 -4.03
N LYS A 31 3.58 -16.01 -4.87
CA LYS A 31 3.43 -15.33 -6.15
C LYS A 31 2.39 -16.01 -7.06
N VAL A 32 2.30 -17.33 -7.05
CA VAL A 32 1.38 -18.08 -7.93
C VAL A 32 -0.06 -17.81 -7.52
N LEU A 33 -0.35 -17.92 -6.23
CA LEU A 33 -1.67 -17.60 -5.67
C LEU A 33 -2.10 -16.16 -6.00
N PHE A 34 -1.26 -15.17 -5.73
CA PHE A 34 -1.62 -13.76 -5.97
C PHE A 34 -1.72 -13.40 -7.47
N ILE A 35 -0.98 -14.09 -8.35
CA ILE A 35 -1.20 -14.02 -9.81
C ILE A 35 -2.61 -14.51 -10.15
N GLN A 36 -3.00 -15.66 -9.62
CA GLN A 36 -4.31 -16.26 -9.88
C GLN A 36 -5.44 -15.38 -9.36
N MET A 37 -5.34 -14.88 -8.12
CA MET A 37 -6.30 -13.93 -7.55
C MET A 37 -6.43 -12.65 -8.39
N CYS A 38 -5.31 -12.11 -8.90
CA CYS A 38 -5.36 -10.97 -9.81
C CYS A 38 -6.07 -11.30 -11.12
N LYS A 39 -5.79 -12.46 -11.72
CA LYS A 39 -6.39 -12.90 -12.97
C LYS A 39 -7.91 -13.07 -12.84
N ASP A 40 -8.37 -13.59 -11.72
CA ASP A 40 -9.78 -13.88 -11.49
C ASP A 40 -10.58 -12.64 -11.07
N GLY A 41 -9.98 -11.75 -10.27
CA GLY A 41 -10.71 -10.66 -9.60
C GLY A 41 -10.34 -9.23 -9.99
N CYS A 42 -9.26 -9.01 -10.75
CA CYS A 42 -8.72 -7.66 -10.98
C CYS A 42 -8.66 -7.27 -12.46
N SER A 43 -9.40 -6.24 -12.84
CA SER A 43 -9.39 -5.66 -14.19
C SER A 43 -8.05 -5.08 -14.65
N ASN A 44 -7.06 -4.97 -13.76
CA ASN A 44 -5.72 -4.50 -14.10
C ASN A 44 -4.73 -5.63 -14.45
N TYR A 45 -5.09 -6.90 -14.23
CA TYR A 45 -4.26 -8.02 -14.63
C TYR A 45 -3.92 -7.95 -16.12
N GLY A 46 -2.65 -8.17 -16.47
CA GLY A 46 -2.16 -8.08 -17.85
C GLY A 46 -2.15 -6.68 -18.49
N ASN A 47 -2.66 -5.66 -17.80
CA ASN A 47 -2.94 -4.35 -18.40
C ASN A 47 -1.97 -3.23 -17.98
N LYS A 48 -1.09 -3.51 -17.01
CA LYS A 48 -0.14 -2.53 -16.47
C LYS A 48 1.21 -3.18 -16.18
N TYR A 49 2.27 -2.45 -16.49
CA TYR A 49 3.65 -2.82 -16.12
C TYR A 49 3.87 -3.01 -14.61
N SER A 50 3.02 -2.49 -13.72
CA SER A 50 3.12 -2.69 -12.27
C SER A 50 2.38 -3.93 -11.76
N CYS A 51 1.67 -4.64 -12.65
CA CYS A 51 0.77 -5.72 -12.29
C CYS A 51 1.26 -7.04 -12.91
N PRO A 52 0.83 -8.19 -12.38
CA PRO A 52 1.12 -9.46 -13.02
C PRO A 52 0.56 -9.55 -14.46
N PRO A 53 1.22 -10.30 -15.36
CA PRO A 53 2.44 -11.08 -15.15
C PRO A 53 3.74 -10.25 -15.20
N TYR A 54 3.67 -8.93 -15.41
CA TYR A 54 4.84 -8.07 -15.64
C TYR A 54 5.55 -7.61 -14.35
N SER A 55 4.92 -7.78 -13.19
CA SER A 55 5.56 -7.50 -11.91
C SER A 55 6.49 -8.64 -11.51
N PRO A 56 7.69 -8.34 -10.97
CA PRO A 56 8.68 -9.35 -10.61
C PRO A 56 8.24 -10.18 -9.40
N HIS A 57 8.97 -11.27 -9.11
CA HIS A 57 8.84 -11.98 -7.83
C HIS A 57 9.43 -11.14 -6.71
N PHE A 58 8.88 -11.32 -5.49
CA PHE A 58 9.35 -10.64 -4.29
C PHE A 58 10.85 -10.83 -4.05
N GLU A 59 11.33 -12.08 -4.09
CA GLU A 59 12.75 -12.38 -3.84
C GLU A 59 13.70 -11.71 -4.83
N ASP A 60 13.37 -11.74 -6.11
CA ASP A 60 14.20 -11.11 -7.15
C ASP A 60 14.23 -9.58 -7.00
N TYR A 61 13.07 -8.99 -6.70
CA TYR A 61 12.95 -7.54 -6.56
C TYR A 61 13.63 -7.02 -5.29
N LEU A 62 13.66 -7.85 -4.23
CA LEU A 62 14.20 -7.49 -2.92
C LEU A 62 15.53 -8.17 -2.59
N LYS A 63 16.24 -8.72 -3.57
CA LYS A 63 17.48 -9.50 -3.37
C LYS A 63 18.56 -8.80 -2.52
N ASN A 64 18.61 -7.46 -2.56
CA ASN A 64 19.60 -6.64 -1.86
C ASN A 64 19.09 -6.06 -0.52
N TYR A 65 17.90 -6.45 -0.08
CA TYR A 65 17.28 -5.98 1.16
C TYR A 65 17.07 -7.16 2.10
N SER A 66 17.18 -6.89 3.39
CA SER A 66 17.06 -7.90 4.45
C SER A 66 15.82 -7.70 5.29
N ARG A 67 15.29 -6.48 5.36
CA ARG A 67 14.16 -6.10 6.19
C ARG A 67 13.16 -5.25 5.43
N LEU A 68 11.94 -5.20 5.93
CA LEU A 68 10.90 -4.29 5.48
C LEU A 68 10.42 -3.42 6.63
N PHE A 69 10.29 -2.12 6.38
CA PHE A 69 9.53 -1.23 7.25
C PHE A 69 8.12 -1.08 6.71
N ILE A 70 7.19 -1.66 7.45
CA ILE A 70 5.78 -1.73 7.10
C ILE A 70 5.09 -0.49 7.63
N VAL A 71 4.23 0.11 6.81
CA VAL A 71 3.37 1.21 7.20
C VAL A 71 1.96 0.87 6.77
N ALA A 72 1.00 0.95 7.70
CA ALA A 72 -0.41 0.76 7.40
C ALA A 72 -1.25 1.90 7.94
N PHE A 73 -2.25 2.31 7.15
CA PHE A 73 -3.28 3.26 7.57
C PHE A 73 -4.64 2.58 7.59
N THR A 74 -5.46 2.87 8.59
CA THR A 74 -6.84 2.39 8.71
C THR A 74 -7.82 3.52 8.93
N LEU A 75 -9.04 3.37 8.42
CA LEU A 75 -10.12 4.34 8.57
C LEU A 75 -11.44 3.63 8.88
N GLU A 76 -12.04 4.00 10.01
CA GLU A 76 -13.36 3.55 10.45
C GLU A 76 -14.45 4.12 9.53
N LEU A 77 -15.23 3.24 8.89
CA LEU A 77 -16.25 3.64 7.90
C LEU A 77 -17.51 4.22 8.57
N SER A 78 -17.68 4.00 9.88
CA SER A 78 -18.71 4.64 10.70
C SER A 78 -18.62 6.17 10.69
N GLN A 79 -17.45 6.74 10.39
CA GLN A 79 -17.25 8.19 10.20
C GLN A 79 -18.07 8.77 9.04
N PHE A 80 -18.58 7.92 8.14
CA PHE A 80 -19.48 8.32 7.06
C PHE A 80 -20.96 8.07 7.38
N ASN A 81 -21.34 7.64 8.59
CA ASN A 81 -22.73 7.28 8.90
C ASN A 81 -23.70 8.47 8.86
N GLN A 82 -23.19 9.69 9.03
CA GLN A 82 -23.99 10.93 8.89
C GLN A 82 -24.15 11.36 7.42
N THR A 83 -23.60 10.61 6.47
CA THR A 83 -23.69 10.89 5.03
C THR A 83 -24.70 9.99 4.35
N ASN A 84 -25.27 10.43 3.22
CA ASN A 84 -26.14 9.60 2.37
C ASN A 84 -25.35 8.67 1.43
N TYR A 85 -24.09 8.34 1.74
CA TYR A 85 -23.27 7.47 0.90
C TYR A 85 -23.70 6.02 1.02
N LYS A 86 -23.88 5.36 -0.13
CA LYS A 86 -24.00 3.91 -0.19
C LYS A 86 -22.72 3.24 0.33
N GLU A 87 -22.85 2.04 0.88
CA GLU A 87 -21.77 1.26 1.51
C GLU A 87 -20.51 1.16 0.64
N TYR A 88 -20.66 0.78 -0.63
CA TYR A 88 -19.54 0.71 -1.57
C TYR A 88 -18.84 2.06 -1.80
N LEU A 89 -19.59 3.17 -1.77
CA LEU A 89 -19.04 4.51 -1.95
C LEU A 89 -18.21 4.93 -0.73
N LYS A 90 -18.63 4.58 0.49
CA LYS A 90 -17.84 4.81 1.72
C LYS A 90 -16.44 4.22 1.59
N ILE A 91 -16.36 2.95 1.17
CA ILE A 91 -15.10 2.23 0.96
C ILE A 91 -14.24 2.90 -0.12
N ARG A 92 -14.85 3.29 -1.25
CA ARG A 92 -14.12 3.94 -2.35
C ARG A 92 -13.51 5.28 -1.93
N ILE A 93 -14.27 6.10 -1.20
CA ILE A 93 -13.80 7.39 -0.69
C ILE A 93 -12.67 7.17 0.32
N ALA A 94 -12.88 6.30 1.31
CA ALA A 94 -11.89 5.96 2.32
C ALA A 94 -10.59 5.46 1.69
N ASN A 95 -10.66 4.48 0.79
CA ASN A 95 -9.49 3.95 0.09
C ASN A 95 -8.80 5.01 -0.77
N SER A 96 -9.54 5.91 -1.42
CA SER A 96 -8.91 6.99 -2.19
C SER A 96 -8.12 7.94 -1.29
N ILE A 97 -8.67 8.30 -0.13
CA ILE A 97 -8.02 9.18 0.85
C ILE A 97 -6.77 8.51 1.42
N LEU A 98 -6.91 7.28 1.92
CA LEU A 98 -5.82 6.51 2.51
C LEU A 98 -4.67 6.31 1.53
N LYS A 99 -4.97 5.85 0.30
CA LYS A 99 -3.95 5.65 -0.75
C LYS A 99 -3.22 6.95 -1.07
N SER A 100 -3.95 8.05 -1.24
CA SER A 100 -3.33 9.35 -1.52
C SER A 100 -2.36 9.79 -0.43
N ARG A 101 -2.73 9.61 0.85
CA ARG A 101 -1.90 10.04 1.98
C ARG A 101 -0.71 9.13 2.20
N ILE A 102 -0.90 7.82 2.20
CA ILE A 102 0.22 6.89 2.39
C ILE A 102 1.20 6.96 1.22
N GLU A 103 0.73 7.12 -0.02
CA GLU A 103 1.64 7.29 -1.16
C GLU A 103 2.48 8.57 -1.03
N LYS A 104 1.88 9.70 -0.64
CA LYS A 104 2.62 10.94 -0.39
C LYS A 104 3.66 10.74 0.72
N LEU A 105 3.30 10.02 1.78
CA LEU A 105 4.18 9.71 2.90
C LEU A 105 5.37 8.87 2.46
N MET A 106 5.10 7.75 1.80
CA MET A 106 6.15 6.83 1.35
C MET A 106 7.07 7.49 0.32
N ARG A 107 6.57 8.43 -0.50
CA ARG A 107 7.40 9.23 -1.42
C ARG A 107 8.38 10.14 -0.70
N ILE A 108 7.96 10.80 0.37
CA ILE A 108 8.85 11.64 1.18
C ILE A 108 9.85 10.77 1.92
N LEU A 109 9.39 9.65 2.50
CA LEU A 109 10.25 8.74 3.25
C LEU A 109 11.34 8.17 2.35
N GLU A 110 10.96 7.67 1.16
CA GLU A 110 11.86 7.11 0.16
C GLU A 110 12.98 8.07 -0.26
N GLN A 111 12.81 9.39 -0.19
CA GLN A 111 13.88 10.35 -0.53
C GLN A 111 15.08 10.27 0.41
N ASN A 112 14.90 9.72 1.61
CA ASN A 112 15.97 9.59 2.60
C ASN A 112 16.71 8.25 2.49
N PHE A 113 16.31 7.37 1.57
CA PHE A 113 16.84 6.01 1.46
C PHE A 113 17.07 5.63 -0.01
N ASP A 114 18.16 4.94 -0.29
CA ASP A 114 18.42 4.33 -1.61
C ASP A 114 17.56 3.07 -1.81
N THR A 115 16.27 3.29 -2.02
CA THR A 115 15.27 2.22 -2.13
C THR A 115 14.04 2.66 -2.92
N LYS A 116 13.16 1.71 -3.23
CA LYS A 116 11.83 1.99 -3.77
C LYS A 116 10.77 1.35 -2.90
N TYR A 117 9.83 2.15 -2.41
CA TYR A 117 8.76 1.60 -1.57
C TYR A 117 7.83 0.66 -2.36
N LEU A 118 7.27 -0.33 -1.68
CA LEU A 118 6.20 -1.18 -2.20
C LEU A 118 4.87 -0.51 -1.85
N GLY A 119 4.09 -0.20 -2.89
CA GLY A 119 2.84 0.56 -2.77
C GLY A 119 1.61 -0.31 -2.56
N THR A 120 0.45 0.30 -2.81
CA THR A 120 -0.86 -0.35 -2.71
C THR A 120 -1.62 -0.29 -4.04
N GLY A 121 -2.00 -1.46 -4.55
CA GLY A 121 -2.70 -1.60 -5.83
C GLY A 121 -1.90 -1.15 -7.06
N ALA A 122 -2.63 -0.89 -8.15
CA ALA A 122 -2.07 -0.68 -9.47
C ALA A 122 -1.55 0.75 -9.72
N CYS A 123 -0.51 0.89 -10.56
CA CYS A 123 0.07 2.17 -10.97
C CYS A 123 -0.96 3.08 -11.69
N LYS A 124 -0.95 4.37 -11.33
CA LYS A 124 -1.84 5.42 -11.85
C LYS A 124 -1.09 6.58 -12.54
N LEU A 125 0.19 6.42 -12.85
CA LEU A 125 1.03 7.50 -13.41
C LEU A 125 0.64 7.96 -14.82
N CYS A 126 -0.08 7.13 -15.57
CA CYS A 126 -0.50 7.43 -16.94
C CYS A 126 -2.01 7.21 -17.10
N ARG A 127 -2.64 7.99 -17.99
CA ARG A 127 -4.06 7.82 -18.34
C ARG A 127 -4.32 6.45 -18.98
N SER A 128 -3.47 6.05 -19.93
CA SER A 128 -3.45 4.71 -20.51
C SER A 128 -2.02 4.15 -20.46
N CYS A 129 -1.88 2.91 -20.00
CA CYS A 129 -0.58 2.25 -19.89
C CYS A 129 0.00 1.99 -21.27
N GLN A 130 1.28 2.31 -21.47
CA GLN A 130 1.97 2.10 -22.74
C GLN A 130 2.10 0.62 -23.13
N LEU A 131 2.00 -0.28 -22.14
CA LEU A 131 1.91 -1.72 -22.38
C LEU A 131 0.79 -2.09 -23.37
N LYS A 132 -0.36 -1.38 -23.32
CA LYS A 132 -1.51 -1.64 -24.20
C LYS A 132 -1.24 -1.37 -25.68
N ILE A 133 -0.18 -0.64 -25.97
CA ILE A 133 0.29 -0.33 -27.33
C ILE A 133 1.73 -0.82 -27.52
N GLU A 134 2.15 -1.80 -26.71
CA GLU A 134 3.45 -2.48 -26.79
C GLU A 134 4.66 -1.53 -26.70
N LYS A 135 4.50 -0.38 -26.04
CA LYS A 135 5.57 0.59 -25.84
C LYS A 135 6.12 0.54 -24.42
N PRO A 136 7.43 0.81 -24.23
CA PRO A 136 8.05 0.88 -22.91
C PRO A 136 7.31 1.81 -21.94
N CYS A 137 7.43 1.53 -20.64
CA CYS A 137 6.87 2.39 -19.61
C CYS A 137 7.42 3.83 -19.74
N LYS A 138 6.53 4.83 -19.77
CA LYS A 138 6.90 6.26 -19.74
C LYS A 138 7.57 6.70 -18.44
N TYR A 139 7.35 5.97 -17.34
CA TYR A 139 7.79 6.35 -16.00
C TYR A 139 8.43 5.18 -15.23
N PRO A 140 9.48 4.53 -15.76
CA PRO A 140 10.03 3.31 -15.18
C PRO A 140 10.65 3.56 -13.79
N SER A 141 11.26 4.72 -13.58
CA SER A 141 11.87 5.11 -12.30
C SER A 141 10.83 5.48 -11.23
N LYS A 142 9.67 6.02 -11.63
CA LYS A 142 8.59 6.43 -10.72
C LYS A 142 7.57 5.33 -10.41
N ARG A 143 7.44 4.33 -11.28
CA ARG A 143 6.57 3.15 -11.06
C ARG A 143 6.91 2.49 -9.74
N ARG A 144 5.88 2.10 -8.99
CA ARG A 144 5.98 1.22 -7.82
C ARG A 144 5.13 -0.02 -8.05
N TYR A 145 5.57 -1.12 -7.48
CA TYR A 145 4.82 -2.38 -7.42
C TYR A 145 4.07 -2.42 -6.10
N SER A 146 2.90 -3.07 -6.07
CA SER A 146 2.27 -3.37 -4.79
C SER A 146 2.85 -4.64 -4.17
N LEU A 147 2.73 -4.76 -2.85
CA LEU A 147 3.06 -5.97 -2.10
C LEU A 147 2.44 -7.22 -2.75
N GLU A 148 1.12 -7.20 -2.97
CA GLU A 148 0.39 -8.31 -3.62
C GLU A 148 0.90 -8.60 -5.04
N SER A 149 1.26 -7.55 -5.79
CA SER A 149 1.78 -7.74 -7.16
C SER A 149 3.13 -8.46 -7.17
N LEU A 150 3.86 -8.48 -6.06
CA LEU A 150 5.11 -9.21 -5.86
C LEU A 150 4.89 -10.61 -5.27
N GLY A 151 3.66 -10.92 -4.83
CA GLY A 151 3.28 -12.18 -4.21
C GLY A 151 3.18 -12.15 -2.69
N VAL A 152 3.29 -10.98 -2.04
CA VAL A 152 3.21 -10.89 -0.58
C VAL A 152 1.78 -11.05 -0.10
N ASP A 153 1.59 -11.87 0.95
CA ASP A 153 0.34 -11.95 1.69
C ASP A 153 0.20 -10.76 2.65
N CYS A 154 -0.61 -9.78 2.23
CA CYS A 154 -0.87 -8.59 3.03
C CYS A 154 -1.75 -8.87 4.26
N ASP A 155 -2.58 -9.93 4.24
CA ASP A 155 -3.41 -10.30 5.38
C ASP A 155 -2.56 -10.89 6.50
N ASP A 156 -1.65 -11.81 6.15
CA ASP A 156 -0.67 -12.36 7.08
C ASP A 156 0.27 -11.26 7.60
N LEU A 157 0.80 -10.42 6.72
CA LEU A 157 1.70 -9.32 7.10
C LEU A 157 1.04 -8.33 8.07
N MET A 158 -0.22 -7.96 7.85
CA MET A 158 -0.98 -7.10 8.77
C MET A 158 -1.19 -7.76 10.14
N LYS A 159 -1.44 -9.07 10.17
CA LYS A 159 -1.64 -9.84 11.39
C LYS A 159 -0.34 -10.00 12.16
N GLN A 160 0.73 -10.38 11.48
CA GLN A 160 2.06 -10.58 12.05
C GLN A 160 2.60 -9.30 12.69
N VAL A 161 2.58 -8.19 11.95
CA VAL A 161 3.24 -6.95 12.40
C VAL A 161 2.35 -6.13 13.34
N PHE A 162 1.03 -6.13 13.13
CA PHE A 162 0.11 -5.22 13.84
C PHE A 162 -1.02 -5.90 14.60
N GLN A 163 -1.14 -7.23 14.53
CA GLN A 163 -2.27 -7.99 15.11
C GLN A 163 -3.63 -7.48 14.60
N LYS A 164 -3.66 -7.06 13.33
CA LYS A 164 -4.83 -6.52 12.63
C LYS A 164 -5.17 -7.39 11.42
N LYS A 165 -6.45 -7.46 11.06
CA LYS A 165 -6.93 -8.18 9.88
C LYS A 165 -7.30 -7.17 8.80
N LEU A 166 -7.08 -7.47 7.52
CA LEU A 166 -7.76 -6.70 6.47
C LEU A 166 -9.22 -7.12 6.46
N LYS A 167 -10.09 -6.13 6.21
CA LYS A 167 -11.54 -6.36 6.10
C LYS A 167 -11.98 -6.00 4.70
N TRP A 168 -12.89 -6.80 4.17
CA TRP A 168 -13.31 -6.75 2.78
C TRP A 168 -14.82 -6.50 2.68
N TYR A 169 -15.23 -5.86 1.58
CA TYR A 169 -16.64 -5.69 1.24
C TYR A 169 -17.26 -7.06 0.93
N ARG A 170 -18.38 -7.38 1.55
CA ARG A 170 -19.07 -8.66 1.38
C ARG A 170 -20.57 -8.49 1.60
N ASP A 171 -21.38 -9.21 0.84
CA ASP A 171 -22.85 -9.25 0.98
C ASP A 171 -23.48 -7.85 1.00
N GLU A 172 -23.02 -7.00 0.09
CA GLU A 172 -23.36 -5.59 -0.07
C GLU A 172 -23.07 -4.66 1.11
N LYS A 173 -22.39 -5.14 2.16
CA LYS A 173 -22.11 -4.38 3.40
C LYS A 173 -20.66 -3.93 3.48
N ALA A 174 -20.46 -2.68 3.89
CA ALA A 174 -19.12 -2.20 4.18
C ALA A 174 -18.59 -2.85 5.48
N PRO A 175 -17.28 -3.14 5.54
CA PRO A 175 -16.67 -3.56 6.80
C PRO A 175 -16.65 -2.40 7.82
N GLU A 176 -16.27 -2.73 9.05
CA GLU A 176 -16.07 -1.72 10.11
C GLU A 176 -15.05 -0.63 9.69
N TYR A 177 -13.92 -1.05 9.12
CA TYR A 177 -12.88 -0.19 8.60
C TYR A 177 -12.32 -0.71 7.28
N THR A 178 -11.60 0.17 6.56
CA THR A 178 -10.72 -0.23 5.45
C THR A 178 -9.27 0.15 5.76
N SER A 179 -8.34 -0.54 5.11
CA SER A 179 -6.91 -0.41 5.37
C SER A 179 -6.10 -0.34 4.08
N VAL A 180 -4.96 0.34 4.15
CA VAL A 180 -3.92 0.28 3.12
C VAL A 180 -2.58 -0.01 3.79
N ILE A 181 -1.76 -0.81 3.13
CA ILE A 181 -0.43 -1.21 3.60
C ILE A 181 0.59 -0.93 2.51
N CYS A 182 1.75 -0.42 2.92
CA CYS A 182 2.93 -0.19 2.10
C CYS A 182 4.16 -0.73 2.85
N ALA A 183 5.26 -0.94 2.14
CA ALA A 183 6.54 -1.30 2.74
C ALA A 183 7.67 -0.46 2.17
N LEU A 184 8.69 -0.16 2.98
CA LEU A 184 9.97 0.36 2.53
C LEU A 184 11.01 -0.75 2.70
N PRO A 185 11.63 -1.27 1.62
CA PRO A 185 12.74 -2.22 1.75
C PRO A 185 14.00 -1.57 2.33
N ILE A 186 14.65 -2.25 3.27
CA ILE A 186 15.76 -1.74 4.10
C ILE A 186 16.96 -2.69 4.03
N LYS A 187 18.15 -2.10 3.93
CA LYS A 187 19.44 -2.82 3.97
C LYS A 187 19.91 -3.00 5.42
N ASN A 188 20.70 -4.03 5.73
CA ASN A 188 21.19 -4.30 7.09
C ASN A 188 21.96 -3.12 7.73
N ASN A 189 22.62 -2.30 6.93
CA ASN A 189 23.43 -1.16 7.41
C ASN A 189 22.62 0.12 7.71
N GLN A 190 21.29 0.12 7.53
CA GLN A 190 20.45 1.27 7.85
C GLN A 190 20.00 1.23 9.31
N HIS A 191 20.34 2.29 10.07
CA HIS A 191 19.99 2.42 11.49
C HIS A 191 18.48 2.65 11.68
N GLN A 192 17.88 1.91 12.60
CA GLN A 192 16.43 1.97 12.90
C GLN A 192 16.00 3.35 13.41
N ASP A 193 16.80 4.00 14.26
CA ASP A 193 16.47 5.32 14.81
C ASP A 193 16.35 6.40 13.73
N THR A 194 17.20 6.34 12.71
CA THR A 194 17.15 7.25 11.56
C THR A 194 15.88 7.06 10.74
N LEU A 195 15.45 5.80 10.58
CA LEU A 195 14.22 5.46 9.88
C LEU A 195 12.98 5.97 10.61
N GLU A 196 12.87 5.70 11.90
CA GLU A 196 11.74 6.15 12.70
C GLU A 196 11.67 7.68 12.74
N SER A 197 12.81 8.35 12.94
CA SER A 197 12.89 9.82 12.92
C SER A 197 12.46 10.40 11.57
N SER A 198 12.93 9.80 10.46
CA SER A 198 12.54 10.21 9.10
C SER A 198 11.06 9.98 8.82
N PHE A 199 10.51 8.87 9.32
CA PHE A 199 9.09 8.55 9.22
C PHE A 199 8.23 9.55 9.98
N ILE A 200 8.57 9.85 11.23
CA ILE A 200 7.84 10.83 12.04
C ILE A 200 7.92 12.23 11.42
N ALA A 201 9.08 12.63 10.88
CA ALA A 201 9.23 13.88 10.14
C ALA A 201 8.33 13.92 8.88
N ALA A 202 8.23 12.81 8.15
CA ALA A 202 7.38 12.69 6.97
C ALA A 202 5.88 12.76 7.33
N ILE A 203 5.47 12.16 8.46
CA ILE A 203 4.09 12.26 8.98
C ILE A 203 3.72 13.72 9.25
N ARG A 204 4.56 14.45 10.00
CA ARG A 204 4.35 15.87 10.35
C ARG A 204 4.26 16.81 9.13
N LYS A 205 4.81 16.40 7.98
CA LYS A 205 4.76 17.18 6.74
C LYS A 205 3.46 16.96 5.95
N ILE A 206 2.69 15.93 6.26
CA ILE A 206 1.49 15.54 5.49
C ILE A 206 0.20 15.82 6.25
N PHE A 207 0.23 15.63 7.56
CA PHE A 207 -0.90 15.76 8.48
C PHE A 207 -0.64 16.92 9.42
#